data_AF-A0ABD6XKA9-F1
#
_entry.id   AF-A0ABD6XKA9-F1
#
_cell.length_a   1.000
_cell.length_b   1.000
_cell.length_c   1.000
_cell.angle_alpha   90.00
_cell.angle_beta   90.00
_cell.angle_gamma   90.00
#
_symmetry.space_group_name_H-M   'P 1'
#
loop_
_entity.id
_entity.type
_entity.pdbx_description
1 polymer ?
#
loop_
_entity_poly.entity_id
_entity_poly.type
_entity_poly.pdbx_seq_one_letter_code
_entity_poly.pdbx_strand_id
1 'polypeptide(L)' 'MAESSVFNFSGCKLALLYNYQVLVIRRDNDPSILFSGMLDVTGGTREGNESPSECAFRECTRGNWSDAHYGMHPLDEAV' A
#
# COMPACT_ATOMS: atom_id res chain seq x y z
N MET A 1 -36.58 -1.17 5.97
CA MET A 1 -35.67 -0.20 5.33
C MET A 1 -34.27 -0.77 5.47
N ALA A 2 -33.74 -1.41 4.43
CA ALA A 2 -32.43 -2.06 4.49
C ALA A 2 -31.36 -0.97 4.36
N GLU A 3 -30.80 -0.53 5.49
CA GLU A 3 -29.59 0.30 5.46
C GLU A 3 -28.41 -0.64 5.27
N SER A 4 -27.88 -0.64 4.04
CA SER A 4 -26.65 -1.33 3.65
C SER A 4 -25.62 -1.21 4.76
N SER A 5 -25.11 -2.34 5.26
CA SER A 5 -24.05 -2.39 6.27
C SER A 5 -22.96 -1.40 5.89
N VAL A 6 -22.74 -0.36 6.70
CA VAL A 6 -21.64 0.57 6.52
C VAL A 6 -20.37 -0.28 6.48
N PHE A 7 -19.73 -0.32 5.31
CA PHE A 7 -18.51 -1.10 5.10
C PHE A 7 -17.41 -0.47 5.96
N ASN A 8 -17.27 -0.94 7.20
CA ASN A 8 -16.31 -0.41 8.14
C ASN A 8 -14.92 -0.91 7.73
N PHE A 9 -14.02 0.01 7.39
CA PHE A 9 -12.67 -0.29 6.92
C PHE A 9 -11.65 0.39 7.84
N SER A 10 -10.50 -0.25 8.02
CA SER A 10 -9.41 0.25 8.87
C SER A 10 -8.30 0.94 8.08
N GLY A 11 -8.28 0.79 6.76
CA GLY A 11 -7.24 1.34 5.89
C GLY A 11 -7.29 0.75 4.49
N CYS A 12 -6.32 1.10 3.67
CA CYS A 12 -6.21 0.65 2.30
C CYS A 12 -4.79 0.19 1.95
N LYS A 13 -4.70 -0.60 0.88
CA LYS A 13 -3.47 -1.00 0.21
C LYS A 13 -3.71 -0.87 -1.29
N LEU A 14 -2.77 -0.28 -2.02
CA LEU A 14 -2.87 0.01 -3.45
C LEU A 14 -1.78 -0.73 -4.20
N ALA A 15 -2.17 -1.71 -5.03
CA ALA A 15 -1.29 -2.28 -6.02
C ALA A 15 -1.31 -1.40 -7.27
N LEU A 16 -0.22 -0.67 -7.52
CA LEU A 16 -0.05 0.12 -8.74
C LEU A 16 0.70 -0.73 -9.76
N LEU A 17 0.11 -0.89 -10.94
CA LEU A 17 0.60 -1.76 -12.00
C LEU A 17 1.04 -0.91 -13.19
N TYR A 18 2.24 -1.20 -13.72
CA TYR A 18 2.72 -0.61 -14.97
C TYR A 18 3.39 -1.71 -15.80
N ASN A 19 2.83 -2.01 -16.98
CA ASN A 19 3.19 -3.18 -17.78
C ASN A 19 3.13 -4.47 -16.95
N TYR A 20 4.25 -5.17 -16.80
CA TYR A 20 4.38 -6.42 -16.04
C TYR A 20 5.00 -6.21 -14.65
N GLN A 21 4.97 -4.97 -14.14
CA GLN A 21 5.61 -4.60 -12.87
C GLN A 21 4.58 -4.10 -11.86
N VAL A 22 4.82 -4.40 -10.58
CA VAL A 22 4.06 -3.88 -9.45
C VAL A 22 4.93 -2.88 -8.72
N LEU A 23 4.41 -1.70 -8.40
CA LEU A 23 5.13 -0.76 -7.55
C LEU A 23 5.05 -1.22 -6.09
N VAL A 24 6.21 -1.41 -5.47
CA VAL A 24 6.34 -1.79 -4.06
C VAL A 24 7.12 -0.73 -3.31
N ILE A 25 6.86 -0.63 -2.01
CA ILE A 25 7.61 0.22 -1.08
C ILE A 25 8.30 -0.67 -0.06
N ARG A 26 9.39 -0.17 0.54
CA ARG A 26 9.97 -0.79 1.73
C ARG A 26 9.32 -0.18 2.97
N ARG A 27 8.81 -1.03 3.86
CA ARG A 27 8.27 -0.59 5.16
C ARG A 27 9.38 0.01 6.01
N ASP A 28 9.01 0.90 6.93
CA ASP A 28 9.93 1.45 7.91
C ASP A 28 10.69 0.34 8.64
N ASN A 29 11.97 0.58 8.90
CA ASN A 29 12.81 -0.35 9.65
C ASN A 29 12.69 -0.07 11.16
N ASP A 30 11.48 -0.17 11.68
CA ASP A 30 11.14 -0.04 13.10
C ASP A 30 10.84 -1.43 13.71
N PRO A 31 11.55 -1.90 14.75
CA PRO A 31 11.30 -3.22 15.33
C PRO A 31 9.94 -3.35 16.06
N SER A 32 9.23 -2.24 16.32
CA SER A 32 7.90 -2.24 16.94
C SER A 32 6.78 -2.61 15.97
N ILE A 33 7.04 -2.57 14.65
CA ILE A 33 6.05 -2.91 13.63
C ILE A 33 6.26 -4.34 13.10
N LEU A 34 5.15 -5.05 12.86
CA LEU A 34 5.22 -6.34 12.18
C LEU A 34 5.78 -6.15 10.76
N PHE A 35 6.62 -7.10 10.34
CA PHE A 35 7.26 -7.12 9.02
C PHE A 35 8.07 -5.84 8.73
N SER A 36 8.76 -5.35 9.74
CA SER A 36 9.71 -4.24 9.65
C SER A 36 10.73 -4.43 8.52
N GLY A 37 10.99 -3.38 7.73
CA GLY A 37 11.97 -3.41 6.63
C GLY A 37 11.61 -4.30 5.43
N MET A 38 10.47 -5.00 5.47
CA MET A 38 9.99 -5.86 4.37
C MET A 38 9.33 -5.05 3.26
N LEU A 39 9.19 -5.66 2.08
CA LEU A 39 8.46 -5.07 0.95
C LEU A 39 6.95 -5.16 1.18
N ASP A 40 6.23 -4.15 0.72
CA ASP A 40 4.78 -4.03 0.80
C ASP A 40 4.27 -3.20 -0.39
N VAL A 41 2.95 -3.11 -0.57
CA VAL A 41 2.34 -2.12 -1.46
C VAL A 41 2.02 -0.85 -0.70
N THR A 42 1.95 0.28 -1.41
CA THR A 42 1.62 1.57 -0.80
C THR A 42 0.22 1.54 -0.17
N GLY A 43 0.00 2.34 0.87
CA GLY A 43 -1.24 2.33 1.63
C GLY A 43 -1.00 2.52 3.12
N GLY A 44 -2.08 2.77 3.84
CA GLY A 44 -2.04 3.14 5.24
C GLY A 44 -3.40 3.01 5.90
N THR A 45 -3.46 3.41 7.16
CA THR A 45 -4.67 3.35 7.98
C THR A 45 -5.65 4.46 7.61
N ARG A 46 -6.92 4.24 7.94
CA ARG A 46 -7.98 5.24 7.85
C ARG A 46 -7.68 6.41 8.79
N GLU A 47 -7.78 7.62 8.27
CA GLU A 47 -7.68 8.86 9.03
C GLU A 47 -9.05 9.56 9.08
N GLY A 48 -9.50 9.93 10.29
CA GLY A 48 -10.77 10.62 10.49
C GLY A 48 -11.98 9.82 9.98
N ASN A 49 -12.89 10.51 9.27
CA ASN A 49 -14.11 9.93 8.73
C ASN A 49 -14.04 9.67 7.22
N GLU A 50 -12.85 9.68 6.62
CA GLU A 50 -12.67 9.47 5.18
C GLU A 50 -13.31 8.14 4.72
N SER A 51 -13.78 8.13 3.48
CA SER A 51 -14.23 6.95 2.76
C SER A 51 -13.04 6.09 2.30
N PRO A 52 -13.27 4.81 1.94
CA PRO A 52 -12.19 3.96 1.42
C PRO A 52 -11.45 4.55 0.21
N SER A 53 -12.16 5.23 -0.70
CA SER A 53 -11.55 5.87 -1.86
C SER A 53 -10.73 7.09 -1.49
N GLU A 54 -11.19 7.93 -0.56
CA GLU A 54 -10.42 9.08 -0.06
C GLU A 54 -9.14 8.62 0.63
N CYS A 55 -9.21 7.57 1.46
CA CYS A 55 -8.04 6.92 2.07
C CYS A 55 -7.04 6.48 1.00
N ALA A 56 -7.52 5.79 -0.04
CA ALA A 56 -6.67 5.29 -1.11
C ALA A 56 -5.98 6.42 -1.90
N PHE A 57 -6.71 7.48 -2.25
CA PHE A 57 -6.13 8.65 -2.94
C PHE A 57 -5.11 9.38 -2.08
N ARG A 58 -5.40 9.58 -0.78
CA ARG A 58 -4.48 10.23 0.16
C ARG A 58 -3.19 9.43 0.32
N GLU A 59 -3.27 8.11 0.49
CA GLU A 59 -2.08 7.26 0.60
C GLU A 59 -1.27 7.21 -0.70
N CYS A 60 -1.94 7.23 -1.85
CA CYS A 60 -1.27 7.36 -3.14
C CYS A 60 -0.50 8.68 -3.24
N THR A 61 -1.09 9.81 -2.86
CA THR A 61 -0.40 11.11 -2.96
C THR A 61 0.66 11.33 -1.88
N ARG A 62 0.52 10.69 -0.70
CA ARG A 62 1.44 10.81 0.44
C ARG A 62 2.69 9.95 0.32
N GLY A 63 2.65 8.87 -0.44
CA GLY A 63 3.79 7.97 -0.61
C GLY A 63 5.06 8.74 -0.93
N ASN A 64 6.13 8.51 -0.17
CA ASN A 64 7.45 8.99 -0.54
C ASN A 64 7.98 8.14 -1.70
N TRP A 65 7.76 8.62 -2.92
CA TRP A 65 8.11 7.87 -4.13
C TRP A 65 9.62 7.71 -4.35
N SER A 66 10.48 8.36 -3.54
CA SER A 66 11.94 8.16 -3.61
C SER A 66 12.36 6.73 -3.24
N ASP A 67 11.58 6.08 -2.38
CA ASP A 67 11.86 4.72 -1.87
C ASP A 67 10.99 3.66 -2.57
N ALA A 68 10.26 4.07 -3.60
CA ALA A 68 9.43 3.18 -4.39
C ALA A 68 10.30 2.40 -5.39
N HIS A 69 10.13 1.09 -5.41
CA HIS A 69 10.83 0.19 -6.31
C HIS A 69 9.83 -0.55 -7.18
N TYR A 70 10.16 -0.80 -8.44
CA TYR A 70 9.38 -1.70 -9.27
C TYR A 70 9.64 -3.13 -8.80
N GLY A 71 8.71 -3.65 -7.99
CA GLY A 71 8.66 -5.02 -7.53
C GLY A 71 8.28 -5.93 -8.68
N MET A 72 9.28 -6.28 -9.48
CA MET A 72 9.50 -7.57 -10.14
C MET A 72 10.93 -7.50 -10.66
N HIS A 73 11.89 -8.05 -9.91
CA HIS A 73 13.09 -8.54 -10.58
C HIS A 73 12.58 -9.69 -11.48
N PRO A 74 12.88 -9.69 -12.78
CA PRO A 74 12.57 -10.85 -13.61
C PRO A 74 13.17 -12.08 -12.93
N LEU A 75 12.65 -13.27 -13.22
CA LEU A 75 13.24 -14.56 -12.85
C LEU A 75 14.63 -14.79 -13.50
N ASP A 76 15.31 -13.72 -13.91
CA ASP A 76 16.72 -13.60 -14.25
C ASP A 76 17.37 -12.94 -13.01
N GLU A 77 17.64 -13.63 -11.92
CA GLU A 77 18.83 -14.47 -11.79
C GLU A 77 18.60 -15.49 -10.66
N ALA A 78 18.35 -16.74 -11.06
CA ALA A 78 18.86 -17.86 -10.30
C ALA A 78 20.37 -17.96 -10.60
N VAL A 79 21.20 -17.20 -9.89
CA VAL A 79 22.65 -17.44 -9.68
C VAL A 79 23.04 -16.95 -8.28
#